data_AF-A0A4R4Q0D2-F1
#
_entry.id   AF-A0A4R4Q0D2-F1
#
_cell.length_a   1.000
_cell.length_b   1.000
_cell.length_c   1.000
_cell.angle_alpha   90.00
_cell.angle_beta   90.00
_cell.angle_gamma   90.00
#
_symmetry.space_group_name_H-M   'P 1'
#
loop_
_entity.id
_entity.type
_entity.pdbx_description
1 polymer ?
#
loop_
_entity_poly.entity_id
_entity_poly.type
_entity_poly.pdbx_seq_one_letter_code
_entity_poly.pdbx_strand_id
1 'polypeptide(L)'
;MTSAPEPRSVIETRLTHDTHRQATTLLAEAAARPEADVAHLTELRDFLVATLRHHHESEDHDLWPMIEAVTPGAAEPLKALTDEHDALDATLDALEAVPVPAEGDRRELVAAATALRDLVHTHLSHEEPLLFPALRDHVSPEAWEAFALKVIATTPPAGAGLLVGFFDEVGTPDEVALILSALPAPLQDAVPAIRAHSVAVIASLRKA
;
A
#
# COMPACT_ATOMS: atom_id res chain seq x y z
N MET A 1 -28.06 16.00 10.95
CA MET A 1 -28.04 14.63 10.42
C MET A 1 -26.62 14.13 10.59
N THR A 2 -26.37 13.28 11.58
CA THR A 2 -25.07 12.62 11.72
C THR A 2 -24.93 11.69 10.53
N SER A 3 -23.92 11.92 9.69
CA SER A 3 -23.51 10.95 8.66
C SER A 3 -23.39 9.58 9.31
N ALA A 4 -23.84 8.53 8.63
CA ALA A 4 -23.47 7.18 9.04
C ALA A 4 -21.93 7.08 9.12
N PRO A 5 -21.37 6.31 10.06
CA PRO A 5 -19.94 6.07 10.09
C PRO A 5 -19.51 5.45 8.75
N GLU A 6 -18.35 5.87 8.26
CA GLU A 6 -17.77 5.35 7.01
C GLU A 6 -17.61 3.81 7.12
N PRO A 7 -17.95 3.03 6.08
CA PRO A 7 -17.79 1.58 6.11
C PRO A 7 -16.33 1.16 6.31
N ARG A 8 -16.13 0.02 6.99
CA ARG A 8 -14.81 -0.58 7.20
C ARG A 8 -14.03 -0.75 5.90
N SER A 9 -14.71 -1.14 4.82
CA SER A 9 -14.13 -1.28 3.49
C SER A 9 -13.44 -0.01 3.00
N VAL A 10 -14.14 1.12 3.08
CA VAL A 10 -13.59 2.42 2.67
C VAL A 10 -12.43 2.85 3.58
N ILE A 11 -12.54 2.65 4.89
CA ILE A 11 -11.48 3.01 5.85
C ILE A 11 -10.20 2.22 5.56
N GLU A 12 -10.30 0.89 5.44
CA GLU A 12 -9.13 0.02 5.25
C GLU A 12 -8.47 0.23 3.88
N THR A 13 -9.27 0.42 2.82
CA THR A 13 -8.76 0.79 1.49
C THR A 13 -8.05 2.13 1.52
N ARG A 14 -8.66 3.18 2.11
CA ARG A 14 -8.04 4.50 2.23
C ARG A 14 -6.70 4.45 2.95
N LEU A 15 -6.62 3.76 4.09
CA LEU A 15 -5.36 3.62 4.85
C LEU A 15 -4.27 2.94 4.02
N THR A 16 -4.63 1.91 3.24
CA THR A 16 -3.72 1.22 2.34
C THR A 16 -3.23 2.14 1.22
N HIS A 17 -4.14 2.88 0.58
CA HIS A 17 -3.79 3.81 -0.50
C HIS A 17 -2.93 4.97 -0.01
N ASP A 18 -3.25 5.54 1.16
CA ASP A 18 -2.45 6.60 1.76
C ASP A 18 -1.06 6.09 2.16
N THR A 19 -0.96 4.84 2.63
CA THR A 19 0.33 4.17 2.87
C THR A 19 1.15 4.07 1.59
N HIS A 20 0.55 3.65 0.47
CA HIS A 20 1.23 3.59 -0.82
C HIS A 20 1.72 4.97 -1.28
N ARG A 21 0.90 6.02 -1.15
CA ARG A 21 1.32 7.40 -1.47
C ARG A 21 2.49 7.85 -0.62
N GLN A 22 2.42 7.63 0.69
CA GLN A 22 3.42 8.11 1.63
C GLN A 22 4.73 7.34 1.51
N ALA A 23 4.67 6.02 1.37
CA ALA A 23 5.84 5.16 1.24
C ALA A 23 6.60 5.42 -0.07
N THR A 24 5.90 5.53 -1.21
CA THR A 24 6.53 5.85 -2.50
C THR A 24 7.16 7.25 -2.50
N THR A 25 6.50 8.23 -1.87
CA THR A 25 7.05 9.58 -1.66
C THR A 25 8.32 9.54 -0.81
N LEU A 26 8.28 8.83 0.31
CA LEU A 26 9.44 8.70 1.20
C LEU A 26 10.63 8.07 0.48
N LEU A 27 10.41 7.02 -0.33
CA LEU A 27 11.49 6.38 -1.07
C LEU A 27 12.12 7.36 -2.07
N ALA A 28 11.32 8.08 -2.85
CA ALA A 28 11.82 9.03 -3.83
C ALA A 28 12.64 10.16 -3.19
N GLU A 29 12.18 10.68 -2.04
CA GLU A 29 12.89 11.74 -1.30
C GLU A 29 14.14 11.24 -0.58
N ALA A 30 14.09 10.03 0.00
CA ALA A 30 15.23 9.43 0.69
C ALA A 30 16.32 8.97 -0.28
N ALA A 31 15.96 8.44 -1.44
CA ALA A 31 16.94 8.05 -2.46
C ALA A 31 17.78 9.24 -2.96
N ALA A 32 17.20 10.45 -2.96
CA ALA A 32 17.89 11.68 -3.38
C ALA A 32 18.86 12.22 -2.33
N ARG A 33 18.83 11.70 -1.10
CA ARG A 33 19.68 12.14 0.01
C ARG A 33 20.94 11.28 0.11
N PRO A 34 22.15 11.89 0.03
CA PRO A 34 23.40 11.16 0.17
C PRO A 34 23.56 10.43 1.52
N GLU A 35 23.04 11.02 2.60
CA GLU A 35 23.13 10.54 3.98
C GLU A 35 22.09 9.47 4.35
N ALA A 36 21.12 9.20 3.48
CA ALA A 36 20.09 8.20 3.76
C ALA A 36 20.70 6.82 3.94
N ASP A 37 20.30 6.15 5.03
CA ASP A 37 20.77 4.82 5.40
C ASP A 37 20.42 3.80 4.31
N VAL A 38 21.45 3.10 3.84
CA VAL A 38 21.38 2.18 2.70
C VAL A 38 20.53 0.96 3.02
N ALA A 39 20.61 0.45 4.24
CA ALA A 39 19.85 -0.72 4.66
C ALA A 39 18.37 -0.38 4.75
N HIS A 40 18.03 0.76 5.35
CA HIS A 40 16.65 1.24 5.43
C HIS A 40 16.07 1.62 4.05
N LEU A 41 16.88 2.18 3.14
CA LEU A 41 16.45 2.43 1.76
C LEU A 41 16.12 1.13 1.02
N THR A 42 16.99 0.13 1.18
CA THR A 42 16.79 -1.21 0.61
C THR A 42 15.52 -1.83 1.16
N GLU A 43 15.32 -1.78 2.48
CA GLU A 43 14.13 -2.30 3.13
C GLU A 43 12.85 -1.61 2.65
N LEU A 44 12.83 -0.27 2.54
CA LEU A 44 11.67 0.45 2.04
C LEU A 44 11.35 0.13 0.57
N ARG A 45 12.39 -0.01 -0.27
CA ARG A 45 12.22 -0.44 -1.66
C ARG A 45 11.61 -1.84 -1.72
N ASP A 46 12.16 -2.79 -0.99
CA ASP A 46 11.70 -4.19 -1.01
C ASP A 46 10.29 -4.33 -0.43
N PHE A 47 9.98 -3.56 0.62
CA PHE A 47 8.63 -3.41 1.15
C PHE A 47 7.66 -2.94 0.06
N LEU A 48 7.96 -1.83 -0.62
CA LEU A 48 7.10 -1.27 -1.66
C LEU A 48 6.86 -2.23 -2.82
N VAL A 49 7.92 -2.90 -3.30
CA VAL A 49 7.82 -3.90 -4.36
C VAL A 49 6.91 -5.05 -3.94
N ALA A 50 7.10 -5.57 -2.72
CA ALA A 50 6.29 -6.67 -2.22
C ALA A 50 4.83 -6.27 -1.97
N THR A 51 4.57 -5.10 -1.36
CA THR A 51 3.21 -4.68 -1.00
C THR A 51 2.37 -4.22 -2.18
N LEU A 52 2.95 -3.44 -3.11
CA LEU A 52 2.20 -2.96 -4.28
C LEU A 52 1.86 -4.11 -5.22
N ARG A 53 2.81 -5.02 -5.49
CA ARG A 53 2.54 -6.20 -6.34
C ARG A 53 1.44 -7.07 -5.73
N HIS A 54 1.50 -7.33 -4.41
CA HIS A 54 0.46 -8.06 -3.69
C HIS A 54 -0.91 -7.34 -3.71
N HIS A 55 -0.92 -6.02 -3.64
CA HIS A 55 -2.12 -5.20 -3.70
C HIS A 55 -2.79 -5.29 -5.07
N HIS A 56 -2.06 -5.06 -6.16
CA HIS A 56 -2.59 -5.19 -7.52
C HIS A 56 -3.14 -6.59 -7.78
N GLU A 57 -2.39 -7.64 -7.38
CA GLU A 57 -2.83 -9.04 -7.51
C GLU A 57 -4.11 -9.34 -6.73
N SER A 58 -4.22 -8.79 -5.51
CA SER A 58 -5.42 -8.96 -4.68
C SER A 58 -6.62 -8.24 -5.30
N GLU A 59 -6.39 -7.10 -5.93
CA GLU A 59 -7.44 -6.33 -6.58
C GLU A 59 -7.95 -7.01 -7.83
N ASP A 60 -7.06 -7.33 -8.76
CA ASP A 60 -7.43 -7.92 -10.05
C ASP A 60 -8.05 -9.30 -9.89
N HIS A 61 -7.53 -10.13 -8.98
CA HIS A 61 -7.98 -11.51 -8.84
C HIS A 61 -9.17 -11.68 -7.89
N ASP A 62 -9.38 -10.77 -6.93
CA ASP A 62 -10.39 -10.93 -5.90
C ASP A 62 -11.33 -9.73 -5.76
N LEU A 63 -10.81 -8.50 -5.65
CA LEU A 63 -11.65 -7.34 -5.39
C LEU A 63 -12.48 -6.93 -6.61
N TRP A 64 -11.89 -6.91 -7.81
CA TRP A 64 -12.61 -6.50 -9.03
C TRP A 64 -13.74 -7.48 -9.34
N PRO A 65 -13.53 -8.82 -9.36
CA PRO A 65 -14.63 -9.77 -9.54
C PRO A 65 -15.73 -9.63 -8.47
N MET A 66 -15.36 -9.34 -7.22
CA MET A 66 -16.33 -9.09 -6.15
C MET A 66 -17.19 -7.85 -6.45
N ILE A 67 -16.56 -6.74 -6.85
CA ILE A 67 -17.26 -5.48 -7.15
C ILE A 67 -18.14 -5.62 -8.40
N GLU A 68 -17.65 -6.25 -9.46
CA GLU A 68 -18.39 -6.50 -10.70
C GLU A 68 -19.69 -7.28 -10.45
N ALA A 69 -19.67 -8.24 -9.52
CA ALA A 69 -20.83 -9.05 -9.18
C ALA A 69 -21.97 -8.24 -8.52
N VAL A 70 -21.64 -7.10 -7.89
CA VAL A 70 -22.60 -6.32 -7.10
C VAL A 70 -22.84 -4.89 -7.63
N THR A 71 -22.01 -4.42 -8.56
CA THR A 71 -22.03 -3.05 -9.08
C THR A 71 -22.23 -3.04 -10.61
N PRO A 72 -23.45 -2.76 -11.10
CA PRO A 72 -23.73 -2.71 -12.53
C PRO A 72 -22.85 -1.70 -13.27
N GLY A 73 -22.20 -2.13 -14.35
CA GLY A 73 -21.35 -1.27 -15.19
C GLY A 73 -19.93 -1.05 -14.69
N ALA A 74 -19.51 -1.73 -13.61
CA ALA A 74 -18.15 -1.60 -13.08
C ALA A 74 -17.06 -2.30 -13.93
N ALA A 75 -17.42 -3.30 -14.74
CA ALA A 75 -16.45 -4.16 -15.41
C ALA A 75 -15.49 -3.44 -16.37
N GLU A 76 -15.99 -2.53 -17.23
CA GLU A 76 -15.13 -1.81 -18.17
C GLU A 76 -14.20 -0.81 -17.45
N PRO A 77 -14.66 0.02 -16.50
CA PRO A 77 -13.77 0.86 -15.70
C PRO A 77 -12.73 0.07 -14.90
N LEU A 78 -13.10 -1.04 -14.25
CA LEU A 78 -12.17 -1.87 -13.48
C LEU A 78 -11.12 -2.52 -14.38
N LYS A 79 -11.51 -2.99 -15.57
CA LYS A 79 -10.56 -3.47 -16.56
C LYS A 79 -9.52 -2.40 -16.95
N ALA A 80 -9.92 -1.14 -17.07
CA ALA A 80 -8.98 -0.06 -17.39
C ALA A 80 -7.95 0.14 -16.26
N LEU A 81 -8.33 -0.07 -15.00
CA LEU A 81 -7.43 -0.03 -13.86
C LEU A 81 -6.46 -1.23 -13.85
N THR A 82 -6.93 -2.43 -14.18
CA THR A 82 -6.04 -3.60 -14.41
C THR A 82 -5.02 -3.32 -15.51
N ASP A 83 -5.41 -2.65 -16.60
CA ASP A 83 -4.46 -2.28 -17.66
C ASP A 83 -3.40 -1.25 -17.16
N GLU A 84 -3.71 -0.46 -16.13
CA GLU A 84 -2.73 0.41 -15.45
C GLU A 84 -1.78 -0.38 -14.52
N HIS A 85 -2.25 -1.47 -13.90
CA HIS A 85 -1.42 -2.36 -13.09
C HIS A 85 -0.26 -2.96 -13.91
N ASP A 86 -0.46 -3.31 -15.18
CA ASP A 86 0.62 -3.80 -16.06
C ASP A 86 1.80 -2.80 -16.13
N ALA A 87 1.51 -1.50 -16.20
CA ALA A 87 2.53 -0.45 -16.24
C ALA A 87 3.18 -0.22 -14.87
N LEU A 88 2.40 -0.32 -13.79
CA LEU A 88 2.89 -0.26 -12.41
C LEU A 88 3.84 -1.42 -12.12
N ASP A 89 3.46 -2.65 -12.47
CA ASP A 89 4.24 -3.85 -12.23
C ASP A 89 5.56 -3.83 -13.01
N ALA A 90 5.54 -3.37 -14.27
CA ALA A 90 6.78 -3.14 -15.02
C ALA A 90 7.68 -2.08 -14.36
N THR A 91 7.10 -1.08 -13.69
CA THR A 91 7.85 -0.06 -12.94
C THR A 91 8.40 -0.63 -11.62
N LEU A 92 7.67 -1.53 -10.96
CA LEU A 92 8.15 -2.27 -9.79
C LEU A 92 9.34 -3.16 -10.15
N ASP A 93 9.28 -3.89 -11.28
CA ASP A 93 10.38 -4.70 -11.79
C ASP A 93 11.63 -3.84 -12.06
N ALA A 94 11.44 -2.66 -12.66
CA ALA A 94 12.53 -1.72 -12.90
C ALA A 94 13.13 -1.20 -11.58
N LEU A 95 12.30 -0.87 -10.59
CA LEU A 95 12.77 -0.43 -9.27
C LEU A 95 13.53 -1.54 -8.52
N GLU A 96 13.01 -2.77 -8.56
CA GLU A 96 13.63 -3.95 -7.94
C GLU A 96 15.01 -4.25 -8.52
N ALA A 97 15.18 -4.08 -9.84
CA ALA A 97 16.43 -4.28 -10.54
C ALA A 97 17.50 -3.22 -10.24
N VAL A 98 17.11 -2.03 -9.74
CA VAL A 98 18.05 -0.95 -9.44
C VAL A 98 18.76 -1.20 -8.10
N PRO A 99 20.11 -1.25 -8.08
CA PRO A 99 20.85 -1.42 -6.84
C PRO A 99 20.71 -0.19 -5.94
N VAL A 100 20.77 -0.41 -4.62
CA VAL A 100 20.92 0.67 -3.63
C VAL A 100 22.40 0.75 -3.24
N PRO A 101 23.20 1.64 -3.87
CA PRO A 101 24.63 1.67 -3.63
C PRO A 101 24.96 2.17 -2.22
N ALA A 102 25.94 1.51 -1.59
CA ALA A 102 26.46 1.90 -0.27
C ALA A 102 27.18 3.27 -0.31
N GLU A 103 27.90 3.52 -1.41
CA GLU A 103 28.58 4.77 -1.71
C GLU A 103 28.38 5.12 -3.19
N GLY A 104 28.35 6.41 -3.52
CA GLY A 104 28.28 6.87 -4.90
C GLY A 104 26.91 7.37 -5.33
N ASP A 105 26.71 7.39 -6.64
CA ASP A 105 25.58 8.05 -7.29
C ASP A 105 24.30 7.20 -7.22
N ARG A 106 23.20 7.81 -6.76
CA ARG A 106 21.87 7.19 -6.64
C ARG A 106 20.88 7.68 -7.71
N ARG A 107 21.34 8.35 -8.78
CA ARG A 107 20.46 8.90 -9.84
C ARG A 107 19.49 7.88 -10.44
N GLU A 108 19.93 6.65 -10.67
CA GLU A 108 19.05 5.59 -11.20
C GLU A 108 17.95 5.21 -10.20
N LEU A 109 18.29 5.07 -8.90
CA LEU A 109 17.33 4.79 -7.85
C LEU A 109 16.33 5.94 -7.67
N VAL A 110 16.80 7.18 -7.72
CA VAL A 110 15.94 8.37 -7.65
C VAL A 110 14.96 8.41 -8.83
N ALA A 111 15.43 8.11 -10.04
CA ALA A 111 14.60 8.08 -11.23
C ALA A 111 13.53 6.98 -11.14
N ALA A 112 13.92 5.76 -10.77
CA ALA A 112 12.98 4.63 -10.62
C ALA A 112 11.95 4.88 -9.50
N ALA A 113 12.39 5.35 -8.34
CA ALA A 113 11.49 5.65 -7.21
C ALA A 113 10.52 6.81 -7.53
N THR A 114 10.99 7.83 -8.24
CA THR A 114 10.13 8.95 -8.69
C THR A 114 9.10 8.48 -9.70
N ALA A 115 9.50 7.66 -10.68
CA ALA A 115 8.59 7.10 -11.67
C ALA A 115 7.49 6.25 -11.02
N LEU A 116 7.87 5.38 -10.06
CA LEU A 116 6.89 4.59 -9.30
C LEU A 116 5.92 5.49 -8.52
N ARG A 117 6.46 6.48 -7.79
CA ARG A 117 5.65 7.43 -7.01
C ARG A 117 4.63 8.16 -7.88
N ASP A 118 5.06 8.71 -9.00
CA ASP A 118 4.17 9.47 -9.90
C ASP A 118 3.07 8.56 -10.49
N LEU A 119 3.43 7.33 -10.86
CA LEU A 119 2.47 6.38 -11.43
C LEU A 119 1.46 5.88 -10.40
N VAL A 120 1.90 5.55 -9.17
CA VAL A 120 1.01 5.17 -8.06
C VAL A 120 0.05 6.31 -7.73
N HIS A 121 0.53 7.55 -7.62
CA HIS A 121 -0.36 8.69 -7.32
C HIS A 121 -1.40 8.91 -8.43
N THR A 122 -1.00 8.75 -9.68
CA THR A 122 -1.90 8.86 -10.84
C THR A 122 -2.96 7.76 -10.82
N HIS A 123 -2.54 6.51 -10.68
CA HIS A 123 -3.41 5.35 -10.64
C HIS A 123 -4.48 5.47 -9.56
N LEU A 124 -4.05 5.74 -8.32
CA LEU A 124 -4.98 5.92 -7.19
C LEU A 124 -5.97 7.08 -7.43
N SER A 125 -5.61 8.09 -8.22
CA SER A 125 -6.54 9.19 -8.57
C SER A 125 -7.63 8.80 -9.57
N HIS A 126 -7.39 7.74 -10.37
CA HIS A 126 -8.38 7.15 -11.26
C HIS A 126 -9.24 6.10 -10.54
N GLU A 127 -8.60 5.31 -9.67
CA GLU A 127 -9.22 4.22 -8.95
C GLU A 127 -10.22 4.69 -7.87
N GLU A 128 -9.80 5.56 -6.96
CA GLU A 128 -10.60 5.93 -5.79
C GLU A 128 -12.00 6.50 -6.11
N PRO A 129 -12.18 7.35 -7.15
CA PRO A 129 -13.51 7.80 -7.55
C PRO A 129 -14.46 6.69 -7.99
N LEU A 130 -13.93 5.55 -8.45
CA LEU A 130 -14.69 4.36 -8.84
C LEU A 130 -14.86 3.42 -7.65
N LEU A 131 -13.77 3.16 -6.93
CA LEU A 131 -13.70 2.15 -5.89
C LEU A 131 -14.48 2.55 -4.64
N PHE A 132 -14.30 3.78 -4.12
CA PHE A 132 -14.94 4.16 -2.86
C PHE A 132 -16.47 4.17 -2.90
N PRO A 133 -17.15 4.66 -3.96
CA PRO A 133 -18.60 4.48 -4.07
C PRO A 133 -19.01 3.01 -4.10
N ALA A 134 -18.30 2.16 -4.86
CA ALA A 134 -18.60 0.73 -4.92
C ALA A 134 -18.48 0.04 -3.56
N LEU A 135 -17.38 0.28 -2.84
CA LEU A 135 -17.16 -0.25 -1.49
C LEU A 135 -18.21 0.21 -0.48
N ARG A 136 -18.71 1.45 -0.64
CA ARG A 136 -19.69 2.04 0.29
C ARG A 136 -21.11 1.56 0.03
N ASP A 137 -21.50 1.51 -1.23
CA ASP A 137 -22.90 1.38 -1.62
C ASP A 137 -23.28 -0.06 -1.98
N HIS A 138 -22.30 -0.91 -2.34
CA HIS A 138 -22.56 -2.23 -2.92
C HIS A 138 -21.87 -3.41 -2.21
N VAL A 139 -20.71 -3.20 -1.57
CA VAL A 139 -19.98 -4.28 -0.89
C VAL A 139 -20.52 -4.48 0.54
N SER A 140 -20.92 -5.71 0.87
CA SER A 140 -21.40 -6.02 2.22
C SER A 140 -20.24 -6.16 3.21
N PRO A 141 -20.46 -5.89 4.51
CA PRO A 141 -19.43 -6.09 5.53
C PRO A 141 -18.86 -7.51 5.57
N GLU A 142 -19.68 -8.53 5.35
CA GLU A 142 -19.27 -9.94 5.37
C GLU A 142 -18.40 -10.30 4.17
N ALA A 143 -18.75 -9.79 2.98
CA ALA A 143 -17.94 -9.97 1.77
C ALA A 143 -16.57 -9.31 1.93
N TRP A 144 -16.56 -8.08 2.47
CA TRP A 144 -15.33 -7.37 2.75
C TRP A 144 -14.46 -8.08 3.79
N GLU A 145 -15.04 -8.57 4.89
CA GLU A 145 -14.29 -9.31 5.91
C GLU A 145 -13.63 -10.57 5.33
N ALA A 146 -14.34 -11.32 4.49
CA ALA A 146 -13.78 -12.49 3.83
C ALA A 146 -12.60 -12.13 2.90
N PHE A 147 -12.72 -11.04 2.14
CA PHE A 147 -11.65 -10.52 1.30
C PHE A 147 -10.44 -10.07 2.13
N ALA A 148 -10.65 -9.23 3.15
CA ALA A 148 -9.58 -8.71 4.01
C ALA A 148 -8.80 -9.84 4.70
N LEU A 149 -9.49 -10.88 5.19
CA LEU A 149 -8.84 -12.07 5.77
C LEU A 149 -8.01 -12.84 4.75
N LYS A 150 -8.47 -12.93 3.49
CA LYS A 150 -7.67 -13.53 2.40
C LYS A 150 -6.41 -12.71 2.16
N VAL A 151 -6.53 -11.40 1.99
CA VAL A 151 -5.40 -10.48 1.76
C VAL A 151 -4.35 -10.64 2.88
N ILE A 152 -4.78 -10.59 4.15
CA ILE A 152 -3.90 -10.76 5.33
C ILE A 152 -3.17 -12.10 5.30
N ALA A 153 -3.85 -13.19 4.93
CA ALA A 153 -3.26 -14.52 4.88
C ALA A 153 -2.20 -14.68 3.78
N THR A 154 -2.31 -13.87 2.72
CA THR A 154 -1.41 -13.90 1.56
C THR A 154 -0.34 -12.82 1.56
N THR A 155 -0.39 -11.84 2.48
CA THR A 155 0.59 -10.75 2.57
C THR A 155 2.02 -11.31 2.65
N PRO A 156 2.94 -10.89 1.77
CA PRO A 156 4.30 -11.38 1.76
C PRO A 156 5.06 -10.92 3.04
N PRO A 157 5.95 -11.76 3.61
CA PRO A 157 6.72 -11.38 4.80
C PRO A 157 7.51 -10.08 4.65
N ALA A 158 8.10 -9.83 3.47
CA ALA A 158 8.80 -8.59 3.15
C ALA A 158 7.89 -7.36 3.16
N GLY A 159 6.60 -7.54 2.86
CA GLY A 159 5.60 -6.47 2.85
C GLY A 159 4.96 -6.17 4.21
N ALA A 160 5.23 -6.98 5.25
CA ALA A 160 4.62 -6.77 6.56
C ALA A 160 5.43 -5.85 7.49
N GLY A 161 6.75 -5.74 7.27
CA GLY A 161 7.69 -5.15 8.24
C GLY A 161 7.48 -3.66 8.51
N LEU A 162 7.05 -2.89 7.51
CA LEU A 162 6.88 -1.43 7.62
C LEU A 162 5.42 -0.98 7.70
N LEU A 163 4.47 -1.85 7.39
CA LEU A 163 3.06 -1.48 7.19
C LEU A 163 2.44 -0.78 8.41
N VAL A 164 2.72 -1.28 9.62
CA VAL A 164 2.13 -0.75 10.86
C VAL A 164 2.53 0.71 11.11
N GLY A 165 3.79 1.07 10.87
CA GLY A 165 4.24 2.45 11.09
C GLY A 165 3.69 3.42 10.05
N PHE A 166 3.50 2.99 8.79
CA PHE A 166 2.80 3.82 7.81
C PHE A 166 1.32 3.99 8.15
N PHE A 167 0.63 2.93 8.60
CA PHE A 167 -0.74 3.07 9.11
C PHE A 167 -0.83 4.07 10.27
N ASP A 168 0.12 4.05 11.21
CA ASP A 168 0.19 5.04 12.29
C ASP A 168 0.41 6.48 11.78
N GLU A 169 1.01 6.67 10.60
CA GLU A 169 1.24 8.00 10.00
C GLU A 169 0.04 8.52 9.19
N VAL A 170 -0.75 7.64 8.56
CA VAL A 170 -1.88 8.02 7.68
C VAL A 170 -3.27 7.85 8.31
N GLY A 171 -3.35 7.11 9.41
CA GLY A 171 -4.59 6.78 10.10
C GLY A 171 -4.71 7.44 11.47
N THR A 172 -5.95 7.57 11.93
CA THR A 172 -6.21 7.84 13.36
C THR A 172 -5.96 6.58 14.19
N PRO A 173 -5.69 6.70 15.51
CA PRO A 173 -5.49 5.53 16.37
C PRO A 173 -6.63 4.50 16.32
N ASP A 174 -7.87 4.95 16.16
CA ASP A 174 -9.05 4.08 16.09
C ASP A 174 -9.11 3.31 14.76
N GLU A 175 -8.78 3.96 13.63
CA GLU A 175 -8.72 3.30 12.32
C GLU A 175 -7.57 2.30 12.25
N VAL A 176 -6.41 2.63 12.83
CA VAL A 176 -5.29 1.70 12.91
C VAL A 176 -5.61 0.52 13.83
N ALA A 177 -6.30 0.74 14.95
CA ALA A 177 -6.77 -0.35 15.80
C ALA A 177 -7.77 -1.26 15.05
N LEU A 178 -8.66 -0.67 14.23
CA LEU A 178 -9.62 -1.41 13.41
C LEU A 178 -8.93 -2.35 12.43
N ILE A 179 -8.00 -1.85 11.61
CA ILE A 179 -7.32 -2.68 10.60
C ILE A 179 -6.46 -3.78 11.25
N LEU A 180 -5.74 -3.46 12.33
CA LEU A 180 -4.89 -4.43 13.04
C LEU A 180 -5.70 -5.49 13.80
N SER A 181 -6.97 -5.24 14.11
CA SER A 181 -7.84 -6.22 14.78
C SER A 181 -8.10 -7.47 13.93
N ALA A 182 -7.93 -7.38 12.61
CA ALA A 182 -8.08 -8.50 11.68
C ALA A 182 -6.90 -9.48 11.69
N LEU A 183 -5.76 -9.08 12.27
CA LEU A 183 -4.57 -9.93 12.29
C LEU A 183 -4.81 -11.19 13.14
N PRO A 184 -4.25 -12.35 12.74
CA PRO A 184 -4.26 -13.54 13.59
C PRO A 184 -3.43 -13.32 14.86
N ALA A 185 -3.75 -14.05 15.94
CA ALA A 185 -3.17 -13.84 17.27
C ALA A 185 -1.63 -13.75 17.32
N PRO A 186 -0.85 -14.62 16.63
CA PRO A 186 0.61 -14.50 16.64
C PRO A 186 1.13 -13.19 16.06
N LEU A 187 0.43 -12.62 15.06
CA LEU A 187 0.78 -11.32 14.48
C LEU A 187 0.34 -10.17 15.38
N GLN A 188 -0.80 -10.29 16.07
CA GLN A 188 -1.22 -9.29 17.07
C GLN A 188 -0.18 -9.13 18.19
N ASP A 189 0.37 -10.24 18.69
CA ASP A 189 1.43 -10.23 19.71
C ASP A 189 2.72 -9.57 19.21
N ALA A 190 2.99 -9.64 17.90
CA ALA A 190 4.16 -9.05 17.27
C ALA A 190 4.01 -7.56 16.93
N VAL A 191 2.78 -7.01 16.90
CA VAL A 191 2.49 -5.61 16.51
C VAL A 191 3.38 -4.59 17.22
N PRO A 192 3.60 -4.65 18.56
CA PRO A 192 4.46 -3.66 19.23
C PRO A 192 5.90 -3.64 18.70
N ALA A 193 6.46 -4.81 18.38
CA ALA A 193 7.81 -4.92 17.85
C ALA A 193 7.89 -4.45 16.39
N ILE A 194 6.91 -4.84 15.56
CA ILE A 194 6.79 -4.41 14.16
C ILE A 194 6.66 -2.89 14.10
N ARG A 195 5.79 -2.30 14.92
CA ARG A 195 5.60 -0.85 15.03
C ARG A 195 6.90 -0.14 15.40
N ALA A 196 7.59 -0.61 16.44
CA ALA A 196 8.83 0.02 16.89
C ALA A 196 9.92 0.00 15.80
N HIS A 197 10.04 -1.11 15.09
CA HIS A 197 10.94 -1.25 13.93
C HIS A 197 10.56 -0.30 12.80
N SER A 198 9.30 -0.35 12.34
CA SER A 198 8.80 0.50 11.26
C SER A 198 9.02 2.00 11.54
N VAL A 199 8.68 2.46 12.75
CA VAL A 199 8.90 3.85 13.16
C VAL A 199 10.39 4.23 13.12
N ALA A 200 11.29 3.33 13.52
CA ALA A 200 12.73 3.58 13.49
C ALA A 200 13.26 3.71 12.06
N VAL A 201 12.83 2.82 11.15
CA VAL A 201 13.18 2.85 9.73
C VAL A 201 12.66 4.13 9.07
N ILE A 202 11.38 4.42 9.20
CA ILE A 202 10.75 5.61 8.61
C ILE A 202 11.40 6.89 9.15
N ALA A 203 11.62 6.99 10.46
CA ALA A 203 12.28 8.14 11.06
C ALA A 203 13.73 8.30 10.58
N SER A 204 14.47 7.20 10.43
CA SER A 204 15.82 7.24 9.87
C SER A 204 15.83 7.79 8.45
N LEU A 205 14.86 7.37 7.63
CA LEU A 205 14.72 7.83 6.27
C LEU A 205 14.15 9.25 6.17
N ARG A 206 13.74 9.91 7.25
CA ARG A 206 13.29 11.32 7.22
C ARG A 206 14.31 12.32 7.76
N LYS A 207 15.38 11.82 8.40
CA LYS A 207 16.43 12.70 8.92
C LYS A 207 17.19 13.37 7.78
N ALA A 208 17.48 14.65 8.00
CA ALA A 208 18.32 15.51 7.18
C ALA A 208 19.76 15.52 7.73
#